data_AF-A0A0R3PMN9-F1
#
_entry.id   AF-A0A0R3PMN9-F1
#
_cell.length_a   1.000
_cell.length_b   1.000
_cell.length_c   1.000
_cell.angle_alpha   90.00
_cell.angle_beta   90.00
_cell.angle_gamma   90.00
#
_symmetry.space_group_name_H-M   'P 1'
#
loop_
_entity.id
_entity.type
_entity.pdbx_description
1 polymer ?
#
loop_
_entity_poly.entity_id
_entity_poly.type
_entity_poly.pdbx_seq_one_letter_code
_entity_poly.pdbx_strand_id
1 'polypeptide(L)'
;MKSIPRISVVEALDHPYVQDCRDPEGEPVADHQVGIDAEEESATLLDDWRELIWKEIQNFRLCSRSGNYLNENPTRDSGVGKEPSQFLTKDDVDDDVVVRIVL
;
A
#
# COMPACT_ATOMS: atom_id res chain seq x y z
N MET A 1 12.85 -38.91 3.51
CA MET A 1 12.88 -38.06 2.29
C MET A 1 13.69 -36.81 2.63
N LYS A 2 14.71 -36.46 1.83
CA LYS A 2 15.41 -35.17 1.97
C LYS A 2 14.60 -34.12 1.20
N SER A 3 14.30 -32.97 1.82
CA SER A 3 13.72 -31.84 1.09
C SER A 3 14.74 -31.30 0.10
N ILE A 4 14.27 -30.95 -1.11
CA ILE A 4 15.10 -30.27 -2.10
C ILE A 4 15.23 -28.81 -1.63
N PRO A 5 16.46 -28.27 -1.52
CA PRO A 5 16.64 -26.87 -1.14
C PRO A 5 16.05 -25.96 -2.22
N ARG A 6 15.24 -24.98 -1.80
CA ARG A 6 14.72 -23.94 -2.68
C ARG A 6 15.81 -22.89 -2.92
N ILE A 7 15.87 -22.36 -4.14
CA ILE A 7 16.67 -21.18 -4.47
C ILE A 7 16.04 -19.92 -3.86
N SER A 8 16.85 -18.90 -3.62
CA SER A 8 16.38 -17.58 -3.20
C SER A 8 15.63 -16.87 -4.32
N VAL A 9 14.89 -15.81 -3.98
CA VAL A 9 14.19 -14.98 -4.98
C VAL A 9 15.20 -14.32 -5.92
N VAL A 10 16.31 -13.80 -5.39
CA VAL A 10 17.37 -13.14 -6.19
C VAL A 10 17.93 -14.12 -7.22
N GLU A 11 18.26 -15.34 -6.81
CA GLU A 11 18.74 -16.39 -7.73
C GLU A 11 17.67 -16.81 -8.75
N ALA A 12 16.39 -16.77 -8.38
CA ALA A 12 15.30 -17.11 -9.27
C ALA A 12 15.07 -16.04 -10.35
N LEU A 13 15.32 -14.77 -10.04
CA LEU A 13 15.19 -13.67 -10.99
C LEU A 13 16.26 -13.70 -12.09
N ASP A 14 17.39 -14.35 -11.83
CA ASP A 14 18.44 -14.56 -12.84
C ASP A 14 18.24 -15.87 -13.63
N HIS A 15 17.12 -16.57 -13.43
CA HIS A 15 16.84 -17.84 -14.10
C HIS A 15 16.51 -17.62 -15.60
N PRO A 16 17.02 -18.45 -16.54
CA PRO A 16 16.82 -18.27 -17.98
C PRO A 16 15.36 -18.14 -18.42
N TYR A 17 14.45 -18.79 -17.68
CA TYR A 17 13.01 -18.73 -17.95
C TYR A 17 12.41 -17.32 -17.85
N VAL A 18 12.92 -16.46 -16.96
CA VAL A 18 12.41 -15.09 -16.73
C VAL A 18 13.32 -14.02 -17.33
N GLN A 19 14.36 -14.42 -18.08
CA GLN A 19 15.38 -13.50 -18.59
C GLN A 19 14.80 -12.42 -19.52
N ASP A 20 13.81 -12.77 -20.34
CA ASP A 20 13.18 -11.85 -21.29
C ASP A 20 12.35 -10.74 -20.60
N CYS A 21 11.99 -10.94 -19.33
CA CYS A 21 11.26 -9.95 -18.52
C CYS A 21 12.06 -9.39 -17.35
N ARG A 22 13.37 -9.68 -17.26
CA ARG A 22 14.24 -9.22 -16.18
C ARG A 22 14.46 -7.72 -16.29
N ASP A 23 14.11 -6.97 -15.24
CA ASP A 23 14.32 -5.51 -15.17
C ASP A 23 14.88 -5.12 -13.80
N PRO A 24 16.22 -5.04 -13.65
CA PRO A 24 16.85 -4.75 -12.36
C PRO A 24 16.43 -3.41 -11.75
N GLU A 25 16.14 -2.39 -12.57
CA GLU A 25 15.74 -1.06 -12.09
C GLU A 25 14.25 -1.05 -11.67
N GLY A 26 13.44 -1.89 -12.32
CA GLY A 26 12.03 -2.12 -11.98
C GLY A 26 11.80 -3.07 -10.79
N GLU A 27 12.87 -3.63 -10.20
CA GLU A 27 12.81 -4.64 -9.14
C GLU A 27 13.51 -4.17 -7.84
N PRO A 28 13.01 -3.11 -7.18
CA PRO A 28 13.65 -2.56 -5.99
C PRO A 28 13.51 -3.49 -4.78
N VAL A 29 14.52 -3.43 -3.91
CA VAL A 29 14.47 -4.01 -2.57
C VAL A 29 13.89 -2.97 -1.61
N ALA A 30 13.01 -3.39 -0.70
CA ALA A 30 12.51 -2.52 0.36
C ALA A 30 13.69 -1.93 1.17
N ASP A 31 13.63 -0.62 1.45
CA ASP A 31 14.65 0.12 2.18
C ASP A 31 14.75 -0.28 3.66
N HIS A 32 13.72 -0.92 4.18
CA HIS A 32 13.66 -1.46 5.53
C HIS A 32 12.99 -2.85 5.54
N GLN A 33 13.35 -3.63 6.55
CA GLN A 33 12.66 -4.89 6.82
C GLN A 33 11.35 -4.61 7.56
N VAL A 34 10.24 -5.09 7.01
CA VAL A 34 8.96 -5.10 7.72
C VAL A 34 9.01 -6.21 8.77
N GLY A 35 8.78 -5.84 10.03
CA GLY A 35 8.72 -6.74 11.17
C GLY A 35 7.38 -6.63 11.89
N ILE A 36 7.15 -7.55 12.82
CA ILE A 36 6.08 -7.44 13.82
C ILE A 36 6.65 -6.58 14.94
N ASP A 37 5.93 -5.53 15.34
CA ASP A 37 6.39 -4.70 16.45
C ASP A 37 6.12 -5.36 17.81
N ALA A 38 6.79 -4.87 18.86
CA ALA A 38 6.67 -5.48 20.19
C ALA A 38 5.25 -5.35 20.79
N GLU A 39 4.49 -4.32 20.39
CA GLU A 39 3.10 -4.13 20.84
C GLU A 39 2.20 -5.19 20.18
N GLU A 40 2.40 -5.47 18.89
CA GLU A 40 1.71 -6.51 18.14
C GLU A 40 2.09 -7.92 18.61
N GLU A 41 3.37 -8.19 18.85
CA GLU A 41 3.82 -9.49 19.38
C GLU A 41 3.24 -9.80 20.77
N SER A 42 2.93 -8.76 21.55
CA SER A 42 2.40 -8.89 22.91
C SER A 42 0.87 -8.79 23.01
N ALA A 43 0.19 -8.46 21.90
CA ALA A 43 -1.26 -8.33 21.86
C ALA A 43 -1.94 -9.70 22.00
N THR A 44 -2.75 -9.87 23.05
CA THR A 44 -3.41 -11.15 23.34
C THR A 44 -4.92 -11.03 23.49
N LEU A 45 -5.43 -9.84 23.80
CA LEU A 45 -6.84 -9.55 23.97
C LEU A 45 -7.42 -8.82 22.75
N LEU A 46 -8.73 -8.97 22.54
CA LEU A 46 -9.41 -8.26 21.44
C LEU A 46 -9.28 -6.75 21.55
N ASP A 47 -9.24 -6.20 22.76
CA ASP A 47 -9.10 -4.76 22.97
C ASP A 47 -7.71 -4.24 22.58
N ASP A 48 -6.65 -5.03 22.83
CA ASP A 48 -5.28 -4.70 22.37
C ASP A 48 -5.26 -4.55 20.84
N TRP A 49 -5.85 -5.53 20.13
CA TRP A 49 -5.94 -5.51 18.67
C TRP A 49 -6.82 -4.36 18.15
N ARG A 50 -7.94 -4.05 18.82
CA ARG A 50 -8.78 -2.90 18.47
C ARG A 50 -8.01 -1.59 18.57
N GLU A 51 -7.21 -1.42 19.62
CA GLU A 51 -6.39 -0.24 19.83
C GLU A 51 -5.29 -0.12 18.75
N LEU A 52 -4.56 -1.20 18.48
CA LEU A 52 -3.50 -1.23 17.46
C LEU A 52 -4.05 -0.91 16.06
N ILE A 53 -5.17 -1.54 15.67
CA ILE A 53 -5.83 -1.27 14.39
C ILE A 53 -6.28 0.19 14.31
N TRP A 54 -6.87 0.71 15.40
CA TRP A 54 -7.32 2.09 15.42
C TRP A 54 -6.16 3.09 15.30
N LYS A 55 -5.05 2.83 16.00
CA LYS A 55 -3.81 3.60 15.92
C LYS A 55 -3.29 3.64 14.48
N GLU A 56 -3.26 2.50 13.79
CA GLU A 56 -2.80 2.45 12.40
C GLU A 56 -3.71 3.22 11.44
N ILE A 57 -5.03 3.16 11.64
CA ILE A 57 -5.97 3.99 10.88
C ILE A 57 -5.66 5.49 11.08
N GLN A 58 -5.35 5.91 12.32
CA GLN A 58 -4.99 7.30 12.58
C GLN A 58 -3.65 7.66 11.92
N ASN A 59 -2.64 6.80 12.03
CA ASN A 59 -1.33 6.98 11.37
C ASN A 59 -1.49 7.18 9.87
N PHE A 60 -2.23 6.28 9.21
CA PHE A 60 -2.51 6.36 7.78
C PHE A 60 -3.17 7.69 7.41
N ARG A 61 -4.16 8.14 8.18
CA ARG A 61 -4.84 9.43 7.97
C ARG A 61 -3.88 10.61 8.13
N LEU A 62 -2.99 10.58 9.11
CA LEU A 62 -2.01 11.64 9.34
C LEU A 62 -0.97 11.71 8.21
N CYS A 63 -0.48 10.56 7.74
CA CYS A 63 0.42 10.48 6.59
C CYS A 63 -0.27 10.96 5.31
N SER A 64 -1.52 10.55 5.09
CA SER A 64 -2.32 10.96 3.92
C SER A 64 -2.61 12.47 3.88
N ARG A 65 -2.80 13.10 5.05
CA ARG A 65 -3.07 14.55 5.15
C ARG A 65 -1.82 15.41 4.98
N SER A 66 -0.64 14.83 5.16
CA SER A 66 0.65 15.56 5.14
C SER A 66 1.30 15.61 3.75
N GLY A 67 0.68 15.00 2.74
CA GLY A 67 0.95 15.30 1.33
C GLY A 67 1.49 14.13 0.50
N ASN A 68 0.94 14.05 -0.72
CA ASN A 68 1.49 13.43 -1.92
C ASN A 68 1.83 11.94 -1.86
N TYR A 69 0.82 11.08 -1.69
CA TYR A 69 0.87 9.78 -2.33
C TYR A 69 0.34 9.93 -3.77
N LEU A 70 1.29 9.93 -4.72
CA LEU A 70 1.10 9.76 -6.16
C LEU A 70 0.43 10.94 -6.92
N ASN A 71 1.22 11.92 -7.33
CA ASN A 71 0.97 12.63 -8.60
C ASN A 71 1.72 11.90 -9.72
N GLU A 72 1.36 10.64 -9.94
CA GLU A 72 1.72 9.91 -11.15
C GLU A 72 0.57 10.16 -12.12
N ASN A 73 0.73 11.15 -12.99
CA ASN A 73 -0.19 11.38 -14.08
C ASN A 73 -0.38 10.06 -14.84
N PRO A 74 -1.60 9.51 -14.97
CA PRO A 74 -1.81 8.43 -15.91
C PRO A 74 -1.64 9.05 -17.29
N THR A 75 -0.57 8.70 -17.99
CA THR A 75 -0.37 9.03 -19.41
C THR A 75 -1.55 8.43 -20.19
N ARG A 76 -2.61 9.22 -20.36
CA ARG A 76 -3.69 8.96 -21.31
C ARG A 76 -3.23 9.45 -22.66
N ASP A 77 -2.97 8.49 -23.54
CA ASP A 77 -2.73 8.70 -24.95
C ASP A 77 -3.91 9.42 -25.63
N SER A 78 -3.56 10.55 -26.26
CA SER A 78 -4.16 11.29 -27.39
C SER A 78 -5.68 11.45 -27.54
N GLY A 79 -6.16 12.71 -27.48
CA GLY A 79 -7.44 13.11 -28.08
C GLY A 79 -7.98 14.50 -27.69
N VAL A 80 -7.76 15.49 -28.56
CA VAL A 80 -8.35 16.85 -28.66
C VAL A 80 -9.72 17.08 -27.98
N GLY A 81 -9.86 18.16 -27.18
CA GLY A 81 -11.15 18.83 -26.87
C GLY A 81 -11.17 19.69 -25.59
N LYS A 82 -11.62 20.94 -25.68
CA LYS A 82 -11.57 22.03 -24.67
C LYS A 82 -12.67 21.98 -23.58
N GLU A 83 -12.29 22.35 -22.33
CA GLU A 83 -12.98 23.17 -21.28
C GLU A 83 -14.42 22.80 -20.78
N PRO A 84 -14.92 23.30 -19.62
CA PRO A 84 -14.24 23.83 -18.41
C PRO A 84 -14.75 23.23 -17.07
N SER A 85 -13.91 23.40 -16.05
CA SER A 85 -14.19 23.57 -14.61
C SER A 85 -15.62 23.37 -14.09
N GLN A 86 -15.83 22.34 -13.25
CA GLN A 86 -16.92 22.33 -12.27
C GLN A 86 -16.32 22.25 -10.86
N PHE A 87 -16.61 23.31 -10.12
CA PHE A 87 -16.21 23.60 -8.75
C PHE A 87 -17.00 22.67 -7.81
N LEU A 88 -16.32 21.82 -7.03
CA LEU A 88 -16.96 21.09 -5.93
C LEU A 88 -17.23 22.10 -4.80
N THR A 89 -18.49 22.43 -4.60
CA THR A 89 -18.95 23.23 -3.45
C THR A 89 -18.85 22.39 -2.18
N LYS A 90 -18.62 23.06 -1.05
CA LYS A 90 -18.37 22.46 0.28
C LYS A 90 -19.51 21.60 0.85
N ASP A 91 -20.57 21.35 0.10
CA ASP A 91 -21.79 20.69 0.54
C ASP A 91 -21.84 19.19 0.17
N ASP A 92 -20.82 18.65 -0.51
CA ASP A 92 -20.76 17.22 -0.92
C ASP A 92 -19.97 16.31 0.05
N VAL A 93 -19.56 16.81 1.22
CA VAL A 93 -18.93 15.96 2.24
C VAL A 93 -20.03 15.36 3.12
N ASP A 94 -20.40 14.12 2.79
CA ASP A 94 -21.21 13.28 3.67
C ASP A 94 -20.42 13.03 4.97
N ASP A 95 -20.76 13.76 6.04
CA ASP A 95 -20.12 13.73 7.36
C ASP A 95 -20.34 12.40 8.13
N ASP A 96 -20.91 11.37 7.50
CA ASP A 96 -21.37 10.17 8.21
C ASP A 96 -20.90 8.84 7.55
N VAL A 97 -19.62 8.74 7.20
CA VAL A 97 -18.98 7.41 7.08
C VAL A 97 -18.79 6.83 8.49
N VAL A 98 -19.92 6.47 9.12
CA VAL A 98 -19.96 5.57 10.27
C VAL A 98 -19.50 4.22 9.76
N VAL A 99 -18.21 3.92 9.92
CA VAL A 99 -17.70 2.56 9.76
C VAL A 99 -18.27 1.74 10.91
N ARG A 100 -19.45 1.15 10.69
CA ARG A 100 -20.00 0.12 11.56
C ARG A 100 -19.12 -1.11 11.43
N ILE A 101 -18.14 -1.25 12.32
CA ILE A 101 -17.47 -2.53 12.54
C ILE A 101 -18.47 -3.40 13.32
N VAL A 102 -19.22 -4.24 12.60
CA VAL A 102 -19.98 -5.32 13.21
C VAL A 102 -19.01 -6.47 13.44
N LEU A 103 -18.68 -6.73 14.71
CA LEU A 103 -17.97 -7.92 15.18
C LEU A 103 -18.97 -9.02 15.54
#